data_AF-A0AAU4C9C2-F1
#
_entry.id   AF-A0AAU4C9C2-F1
#
_cell.length_a   1.000
_cell.length_b   1.000
_cell.length_c   1.000
_cell.angle_alpha   90.00
_cell.angle_beta   90.00
_cell.angle_gamma   90.00
#
_symmetry.space_group_name_H-M   'P 1'
#
loop_
_entity.id
_entity.type
_entity.pdbx_description
1 polymer ?
#
loop_
_entity_poly.entity_id
_entity_poly.type
_entity_poly.pdbx_seq_one_letter_code
_entity_poly.pdbx_strand_id
1 'polypeptide(L)'
;MAQKSTDQCPPSLGGISKEHAACAAWVLGTIAVKYRDGRSGDPVDMLDFTVRMATAAYDLVGDDGSGDARGIARMARAAAGDVPDGVARGTLADQLEAAALRLGCEWGADGEPKLPIPGPRKPSQMAVAR
;
A
#
# COMPACT_ATOMS: atom_id res chain seq x y z
N MET A 1 0.63 -44.90 -13.08
CA MET A 1 1.57 -43.87 -12.55
C MET A 1 0.88 -42.53 -12.70
N ALA A 2 0.45 -41.91 -11.61
CA ALA A 2 -0.27 -40.63 -11.65
C ALA A 2 0.74 -39.47 -11.52
N GLN A 3 0.83 -38.63 -12.54
CA GLN A 3 1.59 -37.38 -12.53
C GLN A 3 1.04 -36.48 -11.42
N LYS A 4 1.89 -36.18 -10.43
CA LYS A 4 1.61 -35.19 -9.38
C LYS A 4 1.75 -33.82 -10.05
N SER A 5 0.63 -33.20 -10.46
CA SER A 5 0.66 -31.81 -10.92
C SER A 5 1.11 -30.94 -9.74
N THR A 6 2.26 -30.29 -9.91
CA THR A 6 2.80 -29.23 -9.06
C THR A 6 2.23 -27.88 -9.46
N ASP A 7 0.97 -27.81 -9.88
CA ASP A 7 0.22 -26.56 -9.90
C ASP A 7 -0.10 -26.18 -8.46
N GLN A 8 0.90 -25.65 -7.76
CA GLN A 8 0.63 -24.68 -6.72
C GLN A 8 -0.03 -23.49 -7.41
N CYS A 9 -1.36 -23.53 -7.51
CA CYS A 9 -2.14 -22.31 -7.64
C CYS A 9 -1.58 -21.34 -6.59
N PRO A 10 -1.19 -20.11 -6.99
CA PRO A 10 -0.86 -19.10 -5.99
C PRO A 10 -2.02 -19.08 -4.99
N PRO A 11 -1.75 -18.97 -3.68
CA PRO A 11 -2.82 -18.90 -2.70
C PRO A 11 -3.83 -17.90 -3.23
N SER A 12 -5.07 -18.37 -3.37
CA SER A 12 -6.18 -17.50 -3.76
C SER A 12 -6.02 -16.22 -2.97
N LEU A 13 -6.21 -15.07 -3.62
CA LEU A 13 -6.23 -13.75 -2.98
C LEU A 13 -7.29 -13.80 -1.87
N GLY A 14 -6.90 -14.31 -0.71
CA GLY A 14 -7.72 -14.40 0.49
C GLY A 14 -8.18 -12.98 0.74
N GLY A 15 -9.51 -12.82 0.76
CA GLY A 15 -10.18 -11.55 0.51
C GLY A 15 -9.43 -10.37 1.10
N ILE A 16 -9.16 -9.39 0.24
CA ILE A 16 -8.63 -8.07 0.58
C ILE A 16 -9.25 -7.63 1.90
N SER A 17 -8.50 -7.71 2.99
CA SER A 17 -9.01 -7.26 4.27
C SER A 17 -9.15 -5.74 4.19
N LYS A 18 -10.17 -5.17 4.83
CA LYS A 18 -10.33 -3.72 4.93
C LYS A 18 -9.06 -3.05 5.48
N GLU A 19 -8.30 -3.77 6.28
CA GLU A 19 -6.99 -3.37 6.80
C GLU A 19 -5.96 -3.21 5.68
N HIS A 20 -5.82 -4.16 4.76
CA HIS A 20 -4.93 -4.02 3.60
C HIS A 20 -5.29 -2.81 2.72
N ALA A 21 -6.59 -2.58 2.52
CA ALA A 21 -7.06 -1.42 1.75
C ALA A 21 -6.70 -0.10 2.46
N ALA A 22 -6.92 -0.01 3.78
CA ALA A 22 -6.58 1.16 4.58
C ALA A 22 -5.06 1.41 4.62
N CYS A 23 -4.26 0.34 4.75
CA CYS A 23 -2.80 0.42 4.68
C CYS A 23 -2.30 0.86 3.30
N ALA A 24 -2.89 0.33 2.23
CA ALA A 24 -2.58 0.77 0.87
C ALA A 24 -2.95 2.25 0.66
N ALA A 25 -4.08 2.68 1.20
CA ALA A 25 -4.51 4.08 1.17
C ALA A 25 -3.48 5.00 1.84
N TRP A 26 -2.99 4.60 3.02
CA TRP A 26 -1.95 5.34 3.75
C TRP A 26 -0.63 5.41 2.99
N VAL A 27 -0.18 4.30 2.38
CA VAL A 27 1.04 4.26 1.57
C VAL A 27 0.94 5.25 0.40
N LEU A 28 -0.19 5.25 -0.33
CA LEU A 28 -0.42 6.17 -1.43
C LEU A 28 -0.41 7.63 -0.99
N GLY A 29 -1.10 7.93 0.12
CA GLY A 29 -1.10 9.26 0.71
C GLY A 29 0.31 9.73 1.08
N THR A 30 1.10 8.87 1.72
CA THR A 30 2.45 9.21 2.20
C THR A 30 3.37 9.55 1.03
N ILE A 31 3.26 8.83 -0.09
CA ILE A 31 4.03 9.11 -1.29
C ILE A 31 3.56 10.40 -1.96
N ALA A 32 2.25 10.66 -1.97
CA ALA A 32 1.68 11.89 -2.51
C ALA A 32 2.24 13.13 -1.80
N VAL A 33 2.26 13.14 -0.46
CA VAL A 33 2.85 14.24 0.32
C VAL A 33 4.33 14.42 -0.02
N LYS A 34 5.12 13.33 0.00
CA LYS A 34 6.55 13.38 -0.34
C LYS A 34 6.84 13.91 -1.75
N TYR A 35 5.96 13.64 -2.70
CA TYR A 35 6.10 14.16 -4.07
C TYR A 35 5.66 15.62 -4.21
N ARG A 36 4.75 16.10 -3.36
CA ARG A 36 4.37 17.52 -3.29
C ARG A 36 5.42 18.39 -2.62
N ASP A 37 6.00 17.93 -1.51
CA ASP A 37 6.96 18.71 -0.72
C ASP A 37 8.34 18.84 -1.40
N GLY A 38 8.60 18.01 -2.40
CA GLY A 38 9.85 18.00 -3.17
C GLY A 38 9.81 18.90 -4.42
N ARG A 39 10.66 18.54 -5.39
CA ARG A 39 10.69 19.16 -6.72
C ARG A 39 9.51 18.64 -7.56
N SER A 40 8.32 19.20 -7.34
CA SER A 40 7.06 18.75 -7.96
C SER A 40 7.06 18.75 -9.50
N GLY A 41 7.91 19.57 -10.12
CA GLY A 41 8.10 19.61 -11.59
C GLY A 41 9.06 18.54 -12.15
N ASP A 42 9.84 17.87 -11.29
CA ASP A 42 10.78 16.84 -11.76
C ASP A 42 10.01 15.58 -12.19
N PRO A 43 10.50 14.85 -13.21
CA PRO A 43 9.91 13.59 -13.61
C PRO A 43 10.06 12.54 -12.49
N VAL A 44 9.09 11.64 -12.44
CA VAL A 44 9.13 10.46 -11.57
C VAL A 44 10.03 9.41 -12.21
N ASP A 45 10.97 8.91 -11.42
CA ASP A 45 11.71 7.70 -11.74
C ASP A 45 10.87 6.49 -11.29
N MET A 46 10.57 5.58 -12.21
CA MET A 46 9.69 4.43 -11.95
C MET A 46 10.30 3.39 -11.00
N LEU A 47 11.63 3.28 -10.97
CA LEU A 47 12.33 2.44 -10.00
C LEU A 47 12.23 3.09 -8.62
N ASP A 48 12.50 4.39 -8.50
CA ASP A 48 12.36 5.14 -7.24
C ASP A 48 10.92 5.05 -6.71
N PHE A 49 9.92 5.20 -7.58
CA PHE A 49 8.51 5.08 -7.22
C PHE A 49 8.17 3.69 -6.66
N THR A 50 8.65 2.63 -7.31
CA THR A 50 8.42 1.25 -6.84
C THR A 50 9.10 0.99 -5.50
N VAL A 51 10.33 1.49 -5.33
CA VAL A 51 11.07 1.40 -4.06
C VAL A 51 10.34 2.15 -2.96
N ARG A 52 9.89 3.38 -3.21
CA ARG A 52 9.13 4.19 -2.23
C ARG A 52 7.84 3.51 -1.76
N MET A 53 7.11 2.85 -2.66
CA MET A 53 5.94 2.05 -2.26
C MET A 53 6.32 0.90 -1.34
N ALA A 54 7.35 0.15 -1.69
CA ALA A 54 7.79 -0.97 -0.88
C ALA A 54 8.25 -0.48 0.50
N THR A 55 9.09 0.56 0.54
CA THR A 55 9.59 1.17 1.78
C THR A 55 8.45 1.68 2.66
N ALA A 56 7.51 2.46 2.12
CA ALA A 56 6.38 2.95 2.90
C ALA A 56 5.49 1.81 3.44
N ALA A 57 5.30 0.73 2.67
CA ALA A 57 4.56 -0.43 3.15
C ALA A 57 5.30 -1.18 4.25
N TYR A 58 6.64 -1.31 4.17
CA TYR A 58 7.46 -1.88 5.23
C TYR A 58 7.47 -1.01 6.49
N ASP A 59 7.67 0.29 6.35
CA ASP A 59 7.66 1.24 7.46
C ASP A 59 6.33 1.21 8.23
N LEU A 60 5.21 0.99 7.53
CA LEU A 60 3.88 0.90 8.11
C LEU A 60 3.66 -0.37 8.93
N VAL A 61 4.10 -1.53 8.43
CA VAL A 61 3.92 -2.83 9.10
C VAL A 61 4.97 -3.03 10.20
N GLY A 62 6.11 -2.35 10.08
CA GLY A 62 7.23 -2.49 11.01
C GLY A 62 8.12 -3.68 10.69
N ASP A 63 9.16 -3.84 11.52
CA ASP A 63 10.24 -4.84 11.37
C ASP A 63 9.80 -6.29 11.65
N ASP A 64 8.50 -6.55 11.82
CA ASP A 64 7.98 -7.86 12.23
C ASP A 64 8.06 -8.92 11.11
N GLY A 65 8.47 -8.52 9.90
CA GLY A 65 8.76 -9.41 8.78
C GLY A 65 7.54 -10.18 8.28
N SER A 66 6.34 -9.78 8.71
CA SER A 66 5.10 -10.39 8.23
C SER A 66 4.95 -10.10 6.73
N GLY A 67 4.54 -11.12 5.95
CA GLY A 67 4.40 -11.03 4.50
C GLY A 67 3.36 -9.99 4.01
N ASP A 68 2.74 -9.27 4.95
CA ASP A 68 1.65 -8.32 4.74
C ASP A 68 2.15 -7.04 4.04
N ALA A 69 3.39 -6.60 4.28
CA ALA A 69 3.97 -5.45 3.58
C ALA A 69 3.98 -5.63 2.05
N ARG A 70 4.26 -6.85 1.57
CA ARG A 70 4.20 -7.19 0.14
C ARG A 70 2.78 -7.12 -0.41
N GLY A 71 1.79 -7.57 0.37
CA GLY A 71 0.38 -7.50 0.03
C GLY A 71 -0.10 -6.05 -0.09
N ILE A 72 0.25 -5.23 0.89
CA ILE A 72 -0.05 -3.79 0.93
C ILE A 72 0.60 -3.06 -0.26
N ALA A 73 1.89 -3.27 -0.52
CA ALA A 73 2.59 -2.63 -1.62
C ALA A 73 1.98 -2.99 -2.99
N ARG A 74 1.60 -4.26 -3.19
CA ARG A 74 0.91 -4.70 -4.41
C ARG A 74 -0.45 -4.04 -4.58
N MET A 75 -1.21 -3.93 -3.50
CA MET A 75 -2.52 -3.29 -3.52
C MET A 75 -2.41 -1.79 -3.79
N ALA A 76 -1.47 -1.10 -3.14
CA ALA A 76 -1.16 0.30 -3.41
C ALA A 76 -0.78 0.48 -4.89
N ARG A 77 0.11 -0.37 -5.42
CA ARG A 77 0.52 -0.31 -6.83
C ARG A 77 -0.63 -0.52 -7.79
N ALA A 78 -1.55 -1.45 -7.49
CA ALA A 78 -2.74 -1.69 -8.29
C ALA A 78 -3.72 -0.51 -8.24
N ALA A 79 -3.92 0.08 -7.06
CA ALA A 79 -4.81 1.22 -6.87
C ALA A 79 -4.28 2.53 -7.49
N ALA A 80 -2.96 2.72 -7.53
CA ALA A 80 -2.31 3.81 -8.25
C ALA A 80 -2.60 3.77 -9.76
N GLY A 81 -2.92 2.61 -10.33
CA GLY A 81 -3.19 2.44 -11.76
C GLY A 81 -1.93 2.55 -12.62
N ASP A 82 -2.10 2.83 -13.90
CA ASP A 82 -0.97 3.03 -14.81
C ASP A 82 -0.34 4.40 -14.58
N VAL A 83 0.97 4.40 -14.35
CA VAL A 83 1.76 5.61 -14.13
C VAL A 83 2.62 5.82 -15.38
N PRO A 84 2.37 6.89 -16.17
CA PRO A 84 3.15 7.15 -17.37
C PRO A 84 4.61 7.44 -17.05
N ASP A 85 5.53 6.92 -17.88
CA ASP A 85 6.95 7.24 -17.77
C ASP A 85 7.18 8.76 -17.90
N GLY A 86 7.98 9.32 -16.99
CA GLY A 86 8.33 10.74 -16.98
C GLY A 86 7.21 11.67 -16.51
N VAL A 87 6.11 11.15 -15.94
CA VAL A 87 5.09 12.00 -15.30
C VAL A 87 5.72 12.90 -14.24
N ALA A 88 5.28 14.15 -14.17
CA ALA A 88 5.74 15.07 -13.13
C ALA A 88 5.29 14.60 -11.74
N ARG A 89 6.16 14.75 -10.74
CA ARG A 89 5.89 14.35 -9.35
C ARG A 89 4.60 14.96 -8.79
N GLY A 90 4.33 16.23 -9.07
CA GLY A 90 3.10 16.91 -8.64
C GLY A 90 1.85 16.27 -9.24
N THR A 91 1.85 16.03 -10.55
CA THR A 91 0.73 15.36 -11.24
C THR A 91 0.50 13.95 -10.70
N LEU A 92 1.57 13.19 -10.43
CA LEU A 92 1.44 11.87 -9.83
C LEU A 92 0.94 11.97 -8.39
N ALA A 93 1.38 12.94 -7.61
CA ALA A 93 0.90 13.14 -6.24
C ALA A 93 -0.62 13.34 -6.20
N ASP A 94 -1.18 14.15 -7.10
CA ASP A 94 -2.63 14.37 -7.19
C ASP A 94 -3.38 13.06 -7.52
N GLN A 95 -2.83 12.24 -8.43
CA GLN A 95 -3.40 10.94 -8.78
C GLN A 95 -3.35 9.96 -7.60
N LEU A 96 -2.23 9.93 -6.87
CA LEU A 96 -2.05 9.07 -5.70
C LEU A 96 -2.95 9.48 -4.55
N GLU A 97 -3.13 10.78 -4.30
CA GLU A 97 -4.08 11.27 -3.31
C GLU A 97 -5.52 10.88 -3.68
N ALA A 98 -5.92 11.06 -4.94
CA ALA A 98 -7.24 10.62 -5.40
C ALA A 98 -7.44 9.11 -5.28
N ALA A 99 -6.39 8.30 -5.53
CA ALA A 99 -6.43 6.87 -5.29
C ALA A 99 -6.54 6.52 -3.80
N ALA A 100 -5.79 7.21 -2.93
CA ALA A 100 -5.84 7.04 -1.49
C ALA A 100 -7.25 7.36 -0.94
N LEU A 101 -7.87 8.46 -1.37
CA LEU A 101 -9.23 8.84 -0.98
C LEU A 101 -10.26 7.79 -1.41
N ARG A 102 -10.14 7.21 -2.61
CA ARG A 102 -11.02 6.11 -3.07
C ARG A 102 -10.90 4.85 -2.21
N LEU A 103 -9.74 4.61 -1.61
CA LEU A 103 -9.53 3.52 -0.66
C LEU A 103 -9.94 3.89 0.78
N GLY A 104 -10.41 5.11 1.01
CA GLY A 104 -10.86 5.58 2.32
C GLY A 104 -9.74 6.13 3.21
N CYS A 105 -8.65 6.64 2.62
CA CYS A 105 -7.61 7.32 3.40
C CYS A 105 -8.20 8.52 4.14
N GLU A 106 -7.87 8.65 5.43
CA GLU A 106 -8.17 9.84 6.22
C GLU A 106 -6.92 10.71 6.34
N TRP A 107 -7.10 12.02 6.37
CA TRP A 107 -6.02 13.00 6.51
C TRP A 107 -6.07 13.69 7.88
N GLY A 108 -4.89 13.94 8.44
CA GLY A 108 -4.69 14.75 9.63
C GLY A 108 -4.87 16.23 9.35
N ALA A 109 -4.94 17.03 10.42
CA ALA A 109 -5.00 18.50 10.30
C ALA A 109 -3.67 19.11 9.81
N ASP A 110 -2.58 18.35 9.91
CA ASP A 110 -1.25 18.64 9.40
C ASP A 110 -1.09 18.34 7.91
N GLY A 111 -2.11 17.77 7.25
CA GLY A 111 -2.05 17.38 5.84
C GLY A 111 -1.33 16.05 5.59
N GLU A 112 -1.06 15.27 6.65
CA GLU A 112 -0.44 13.94 6.56
C GLU A 112 -1.49 12.83 6.64
N PRO A 113 -1.27 11.66 6.02
CA PRO A 113 -2.26 10.60 6.02
C PRO A 113 -2.27 9.95 7.41
N LYS A 114 -3.45 9.80 7.99
CA LYS A 114 -3.60 9.17 9.30
C LYS A 114 -3.27 7.69 9.21
N LEU A 115 -2.43 7.22 10.12
CA LEU A 115 -2.16 5.80 10.27
C LEU A 115 -3.49 5.04 10.42
N PRO A 116 -3.70 3.96 9.66
CA PRO A 116 -4.89 3.15 9.79
C PRO A 116 -4.86 2.47 11.16
N ILE A 117 -5.75 2.88 12.07
CA ILE A 117 -5.88 2.23 13.37
C ILE A 117 -6.60 0.90 13.12
N PRO A 118 -5.97 -0.26 13.41
CA PRO A 118 -6.66 -1.54 13.29
C PRO A 118 -7.91 -1.51 14.17
N GLY A 119 -9.05 -1.91 13.62
CA GLY A 119 -10.25 -2.11 14.42
C GLY A 119 -9.99 -3.11 15.55
N PRO A 120 -10.81 -3.15 16.61
CA PRO A 120 -10.64 -4.13 17.68
C PRO A 120 -10.57 -5.54 17.08
N ARG A 121 -9.44 -6.23 17.32
CA ARG A 121 -9.23 -7.60 16.82
C ARG A 121 -10.38 -8.47 17.32
N LYS A 122 -10.98 -9.26 16.43
CA LYS A 122 -12.08 -10.15 16.82
C LYS A 122 -11.57 -11.13 17.90
N PRO A 123 -12.35 -11.39 18.97
CA PRO A 123 -11.94 -12.29 20.06
C PRO A 123 -11.54 -13.70 19.61
N SER A 124 -11.99 -14.15 18.45
CA SER A 124 -11.65 -15.47 17.88
C SER A 124 -10.16 -15.64 17.52
N GLN A 125 -9.37 -14.56 17.45
CA GLN A 125 -7.92 -14.63 17.26
C GLN A 125 -7.11 -14.63 18.56
N MET A 126 -7.73 -14.39 19.73
CA MET A 126 -7.06 -14.46 21.03
C MET A 126 -7.04 -15.87 21.64
N ALA A 127 -7.68 -16.83 20.98
CA ALA A 127 -7.85 -18.19 21.50
C ALA A 127 -6.87 -19.21 20.90
N VAL A 128 -5.57 -18.90 20.82
CA VAL A 128 -4.53 -19.94 20.74
C VAL A 128 -3.29 -19.50 21.52
N ALA A 129 -3.40 -19.54 22.84
CA ALA A 129 -2.26 -19.68 23.73
C ALA A 129 -2.71 -20.58 24.89
N ARG A 130 -2.70 -21.89 24.65
CA ARG A 130 -2.64 -22.94 25.66
C ARG A 130 -1.62 -23.97 25.23
#